data_AF-A0A009NH27-F1
#
_entry.id   AF-A0A009NH27-F1
#
_cell.length_a   1.000
_cell.length_b   1.000
_cell.length_c   1.000
_cell.angle_alpha   90.00
_cell.angle_beta   90.00
_cell.angle_gamma   90.00
#
_symmetry.space_group_name_H-M   'P 1'
#
loop_
_entity.id
_entity.type
_entity.pdbx_description
1 polymer ?
#
loop_
_entity_poly.entity_id
_entity_poly.type
_entity_poly.pdbx_seq_one_letter_code
_entity_poly.pdbx_strand_id
1 'polypeptide(L)'
;MLALSRGEHVNAVWLVLAAACVYSIAYRFYSLFIATKVFELNPRRLTPAHRLADGLDYVPTNKYVLFGHHFAAIAGAGPLVGPILAAQMGFLPGTIWLLVGVVLAG
;
A
#
# COMPACT_ATOMS: atom_id res chain seq x y z
N MET A 1 6.18 -28.24 10.30
CA MET A 1 7.58 -27.97 9.90
C MET A 1 7.96 -28.78 8.66
N LEU A 2 7.29 -28.52 7.52
CA LEU A 2 7.50 -29.31 6.28
C LEU A 2 8.83 -28.95 5.56
N ALA A 3 9.24 -27.68 5.65
CA ALA A 3 10.49 -27.18 5.08
C ALA A 3 11.73 -27.70 5.85
N LEU A 4 11.67 -27.67 7.18
CA LEU A 4 12.71 -28.23 8.06
C LEU A 4 12.80 -29.76 7.94
N SER A 5 11.68 -30.47 7.75
CA SER A 5 11.70 -31.92 7.52
C SER A 5 12.25 -32.32 6.15
N ARG A 6 12.37 -31.37 5.20
CA ARG A 6 12.89 -31.57 3.84
C ARG A 6 14.31 -31.03 3.64
N GLY A 7 14.93 -30.46 4.67
CA GLY A 7 16.26 -29.85 4.58
C GLY A 7 16.31 -28.55 3.76
N GLU A 8 15.17 -27.89 3.53
CA GLU A 8 15.12 -26.64 2.79
C GLU A 8 15.58 -25.47 3.68
N HIS A 9 16.52 -24.66 3.17
CA HIS A 9 16.93 -23.42 3.81
C HIS A 9 15.79 -22.40 3.73
N VAL A 10 15.12 -22.15 4.85
CA VAL A 10 14.10 -21.09 4.98
C VAL A 10 14.80 -19.74 4.78
N ASN A 11 14.58 -19.13 3.61
CA ASN A 11 15.20 -17.86 3.22
C ASN A 11 14.15 -16.75 3.13
N ALA A 12 14.47 -15.58 3.70
CA ALA A 12 13.66 -14.37 3.61
C ALA A 12 13.36 -13.94 2.15
N VAL A 13 14.20 -14.36 1.19
CA VAL A 13 13.96 -14.17 -0.25
C VAL A 13 12.58 -14.66 -0.69
N TRP A 14 12.07 -15.75 -0.12
CA TRP A 14 10.74 -16.26 -0.46
C TRP A 14 9.62 -15.31 -0.04
N LEU A 15 9.78 -14.62 1.09
CA LEU A 15 8.83 -13.62 1.55
C LEU A 15 8.85 -12.37 0.67
N VAL A 16 10.05 -11.94 0.26
CA VAL A 16 10.22 -10.81 -0.66
C VAL A 16 9.57 -11.11 -2.00
N LEU A 17 9.81 -12.31 -2.55
CA LEU A 17 9.16 -12.76 -3.79
C LEU A 17 7.64 -12.84 -3.65
N ALA A 18 7.14 -13.41 -2.55
CA ALA A 18 5.71 -13.47 -2.28
C ALA A 18 5.09 -12.07 -2.20
N ALA A 19 5.73 -11.13 -1.50
CA ALA A 19 5.29 -9.74 -1.40
C ALA A 19 5.29 -9.04 -2.77
N ALA A 20 6.36 -9.17 -3.54
CA ALA A 20 6.44 -8.59 -4.88
C ALA A 20 5.33 -9.11 -5.80
N CYS A 21 5.05 -10.42 -5.77
CA CYS A 21 3.96 -11.04 -6.53
C CYS A 21 2.59 -10.52 -6.09
N VAL A 22 2.31 -10.55 -4.77
CA VAL A 22 1.03 -10.09 -4.21
C VAL A 22 0.79 -8.61 -4.55
N TYR A 23 1.78 -7.76 -4.35
CA TYR A 23 1.66 -6.33 -4.63
C TYR A 23 1.53 -6.04 -6.12
N SER A 24 2.20 -6.80 -6.99
CA SER A 24 2.05 -6.66 -8.44
C SER A 24 0.63 -7.00 -8.90
N ILE A 25 0.06 -8.10 -8.37
CA ILE A 25 -1.31 -8.52 -8.67
C ILE A 25 -2.31 -7.49 -8.12
N ALA A 26 -2.14 -7.06 -6.86
CA ALA A 26 -2.99 -6.04 -6.24
C ALA A 26 -2.93 -4.72 -7.01
N TYR A 27 -1.73 -4.28 -7.39
CA TYR A 27 -1.56 -3.07 -8.20
C TYR A 27 -2.27 -3.21 -9.55
N ARG A 28 -2.19 -4.37 -10.22
CA ARG A 28 -2.83 -4.54 -11.53
C ARG A 28 -4.36 -4.56 -11.45
N PHE A 29 -4.93 -5.33 -10.53
CA PHE A 29 -6.36 -5.63 -10.52
C PHE A 29 -7.13 -4.78 -9.50
N TYR A 30 -6.63 -4.72 -8.26
CA TYR A 30 -7.32 -4.01 -7.19
C TYR A 30 -7.20 -2.50 -7.33
N SER A 31 -6.01 -1.97 -7.65
CA SER A 31 -5.87 -0.52 -7.87
C SER A 31 -6.68 -0.04 -9.08
N LEU A 32 -6.78 -0.86 -10.14
CA LEU A 32 -7.59 -0.55 -11.31
C LEU A 32 -9.09 -0.58 -10.99
N PHE A 33 -9.54 -1.55 -10.18
CA PHE A 33 -10.91 -1.57 -9.66
C PHE A 33 -11.22 -0.30 -8.86
N ILE A 34 -10.35 0.08 -7.92
CA ILE A 34 -10.52 1.31 -7.14
C ILE A 34 -10.57 2.53 -8.05
N ALA A 35 -9.62 2.67 -8.98
CA ALA A 35 -9.53 3.80 -9.89
C ALA A 35 -10.76 3.95 -10.80
N THR A 36 -11.33 2.84 -11.27
CA THR A 36 -12.39 2.86 -12.28
C THR A 36 -13.80 2.71 -11.74
N LYS A 37 -13.99 1.96 -10.65
CA LYS A 37 -15.31 1.64 -10.08
C LYS A 37 -15.62 2.36 -8.78
N VAL A 38 -14.60 2.73 -8.01
CA VAL A 38 -14.79 3.41 -6.72
C VAL A 38 -14.64 4.92 -6.87
N PHE A 39 -13.49 5.38 -7.38
CA PHE A 39 -13.21 6.81 -7.55
C PHE A 39 -13.60 7.37 -8.91
N GLU A 40 -13.83 6.50 -9.91
CA GLU A 40 -14.18 6.89 -11.28
C GLU A 40 -13.26 8.00 -11.83
N LEU A 41 -11.94 7.77 -11.75
CA LEU A 41 -10.93 8.77 -12.10
C LEU A 41 -11.10 9.24 -13.54
N ASN A 42 -11.27 10.55 -13.71
CA ASN A 42 -11.45 11.18 -15.01
C ASN A 42 -10.36 12.25 -15.22
N PRO A 43 -9.43 12.06 -16.17
CA PRO A 43 -8.34 13.01 -16.42
C PRO A 43 -8.83 14.36 -16.98
N ARG A 44 -10.07 14.45 -17.47
CA ARG A 44 -10.69 15.70 -17.95
C ARG A 44 -11.36 16.49 -16.82
N ARG A 45 -11.50 15.91 -15.62
CA ARG A 45 -12.09 16.59 -14.46
C ARG A 45 -11.00 17.40 -13.75
N LEU A 46 -11.13 18.73 -13.78
CA LEU A 46 -10.27 19.63 -13.00
C LEU A 46 -10.39 19.30 -11.50
N THR A 47 -9.25 19.21 -10.83
CA THR A 47 -9.23 19.00 -9.37
C THR A 47 -9.71 20.26 -8.64
N PRO A 48 -10.25 20.12 -7.42
CA PRO A 48 -10.68 21.27 -6.61
C PRO A 48 -9.57 22.31 -6.43
N ALA A 49 -8.31 21.87 -6.29
CA ALA A 49 -7.15 22.74 -6.20
C ALA A 49 -7.03 23.75 -7.36
N HIS A 50 -7.50 23.39 -8.56
CA HIS A 50 -7.51 24.29 -9.72
C HIS A 50 -8.85 24.98 -9.94
N ARG A 51 -9.98 24.31 -9.67
CA ARG A 51 -11.32 24.87 -9.92
C ARG A 51 -11.76 25.88 -8.87
N LEU A 52 -11.36 25.69 -7.62
CA LEU A 52 -11.74 26.50 -6.46
C LEU A 52 -10.53 27.23 -5.88
N ALA A 53 -9.52 27.52 -6.71
CA ALA A 53 -8.23 28.06 -6.28
C ALA A 53 -8.39 29.40 -5.52
N ASP A 54 -8.35 29.34 -4.20
CA ASP A 54 -8.60 30.47 -3.29
C ASP A 54 -7.32 30.97 -2.59
N GLY A 55 -6.21 30.23 -2.71
CA GLY A 55 -4.93 30.55 -2.07
C GLY A 55 -4.84 30.19 -0.59
N LEU A 56 -5.88 29.55 -0.02
CA LEU A 56 -5.95 29.15 1.38
C LEU A 56 -6.21 27.64 1.50
N ASP A 57 -7.40 27.19 1.11
CA ASP A 57 -7.83 25.78 1.21
C ASP A 57 -7.53 25.00 -0.08
N TYR A 58 -7.51 25.68 -1.23
CA TYR A 58 -7.30 25.10 -2.55
C TYR A 58 -6.10 25.73 -3.25
N VAL A 59 -4.94 25.10 -3.10
CA VAL A 59 -3.68 25.57 -3.70
C VAL A 59 -3.10 24.50 -4.64
N PRO A 60 -2.95 24.81 -5.95
CA PRO A 60 -2.25 23.93 -6.88
C PRO A 60 -0.84 23.59 -6.40
N THR A 61 -0.57 22.29 -6.22
CA THR A 61 0.73 21.80 -5.77
C THR A 61 1.33 20.89 -6.83
N ASN A 62 2.67 20.90 -6.94
CA ASN A 62 3.37 19.97 -7.82
C ASN A 62 3.02 18.52 -7.45
N LYS A 63 2.56 17.73 -8.42
CA LYS A 63 2.12 16.34 -8.24
C LYS A 63 3.16 15.43 -7.57
N TYR A 64 4.46 15.66 -7.80
CA TYR A 64 5.52 14.85 -7.21
C TYR A 64 5.71 15.18 -5.72
N VAL A 65 5.56 16.44 -5.35
CA VAL A 65 5.59 16.89 -3.96
C VAL A 65 4.37 16.37 -3.21
N LEU A 66 3.19 16.49 -3.82
CA LEU A 66 1.94 15.98 -3.27
C LEU A 66 2.00 14.46 -3.05
N PHE A 67 2.51 13.70 -4.03
CA PHE A 67 2.74 12.27 -3.89
C PHE A 67 3.68 11.96 -2.72
N GLY A 68 4.80 12.68 -2.60
CA GLY A 68 5.75 12.49 -1.50
C GLY A 68 5.12 12.70 -0.12
N HIS A 69 4.28 13.73 0.05
CA HIS A 69 3.57 13.98 1.30
C HIS A 69 2.58 12.86 1.62
N HIS A 70 1.78 12.42 0.65
CA HIS A 70 0.85 11.29 0.85
C HIS A 70 1.60 10.00 1.17
N PHE A 71 2.67 9.71 0.45
CA PHE A 71 3.51 8.54 0.70
C PHE A 71 4.10 8.56 2.10
N ALA A 72 4.67 9.68 2.53
CA ALA A 72 5.24 9.83 3.86
C ALA A 72 4.19 9.66 4.97
N ALA A 73 2.98 10.21 4.78
CA ALA A 73 1.88 10.06 5.73
C ALA A 73 1.44 8.59 5.88
N ILE A 74 1.30 7.86 4.78
CA ILE A 74 0.91 6.44 4.78
C ILE A 74 2.04 5.58 5.36
N ALA A 75 3.28 5.79 4.89
CA ALA A 75 4.45 5.04 5.33
C ALA A 75 4.75 5.22 6.83
N GLY A 76 4.35 6.35 7.42
CA GLY A 76 4.43 6.56 8.86
C GLY A 76 3.36 5.80 9.65
N ALA A 77 2.10 5.80 9.19
CA ALA A 77 0.97 5.27 9.96
C ALA A 77 0.73 3.77 9.76
N GLY A 78 0.67 3.29 8.51
CA GLY A 78 0.27 1.92 8.16
C GLY A 78 1.29 0.83 8.54
N PRO A 79 2.57 0.96 8.17
CA PRO A 79 3.61 -0.04 8.45
C PRO A 79 4.02 -0.13 9.92
N LEU A 80 3.72 0.89 10.72
CA LEU A 80 4.18 0.94 12.10
C LEU A 80 3.21 0.19 13.03
N VAL A 81 1.92 0.52 13.01
CA VAL A 81 1.00 0.00 14.03
C VAL A 81 0.57 -1.44 13.74
N GLY A 82 0.14 -1.74 12.52
CA GLY A 82 -0.43 -3.04 12.16
C GLY A 82 0.57 -4.22 12.28
N PRO A 83 1.74 -4.15 11.62
CA PRO A 83 2.75 -5.19 11.72
C PRO A 83 3.30 -5.40 13.14
N ILE A 84 3.46 -4.33 13.92
CA ILE A 84 3.94 -4.43 15.31
C ILE A 84 2.92 -5.18 16.17
N LEU A 85 1.63 -4.83 16.06
CA LEU A 85 0.57 -5.53 16.79
C LEU A 85 0.45 -6.99 16.34
N ALA A 86 0.55 -7.27 15.04
CA ALA A 86 0.49 -8.63 14.52
C ALA A 86 1.71 -9.48 14.91
N ALA A 87 2.90 -8.87 15.00
CA ALA A 87 4.14 -9.55 15.39
C ALA A 87 4.11 -10.05 16.85
N GLN A 88 3.32 -9.43 17.73
CA GLN A 88 3.09 -9.93 19.09
C GLN A 88 2.46 -11.34 19.09
N MET A 89 1.77 -11.72 18.01
CA MET A 89 1.20 -13.04 17.80
C MET A 89 2.12 -13.99 17.01
N GLY A 90 3.36 -13.57 16.76
CA GLY A 90 4.39 -14.32 16.03
C GLY A 90 4.60 -13.86 14.59
N PHE A 91 5.50 -14.55 13.88
CA PHE A 91 5.95 -14.15 12.55
C PHE A 91 4.89 -14.32 11.45
N LEU A 92 4.06 -15.36 11.57
CA LEU A 92 3.05 -15.67 10.56
C LEU A 92 1.92 -14.61 10.50
N PRO A 93 1.31 -14.19 11.62
CA PRO A 93 0.32 -13.10 11.61
C PRO A 93 0.91 -11.78 11.07
N GLY A 94 2.13 -11.42 11.46
CA GLY A 94 2.82 -10.25 10.92
C GLY A 94 3.04 -10.33 9.40
N THR A 95 3.45 -11.51 8.90
CA THR A 95 3.62 -11.74 7.46
C THR A 95 2.29 -11.62 6.70
N ILE A 96 1.21 -12.19 7.22
CA ILE A 96 -0.12 -12.10 6.61
C ILE A 96 -0.58 -10.64 6.56
N TRP A 97 -0.36 -9.88 7.63
CA TRP A 97 -0.66 -8.45 7.63
C TRP A 97 0.12 -7.69 6.56
N LEU A 98 1.42 -7.95 6.42
CA LEU A 98 2.24 -7.31 5.39
C LEU A 98 1.72 -7.60 3.97
N LEU A 99 1.27 -8.82 3.71
CA LEU A 99 0.80 -9.21 2.38
C LEU A 99 -0.63 -8.74 2.09
N VAL A 100 -1.55 -8.93 3.04
CA VAL A 100 -2.99 -8.73 2.82
C VAL A 100 -3.47 -7.42 3.42
N GLY A 101 -3.04 -7.13 4.66
CA GLY A 101 -3.42 -5.92 5.39
C GLY A 101 -3.01 -4.66 4.63
N VAL A 102 -1.76 -4.59 4.16
CA VAL A 102 -1.27 -3.45 3.37
C VAL A 102 -2.07 -3.24 2.09
N VAL A 103 -2.49 -4.33 1.42
CA VAL A 103 -3.25 -4.22 0.17
C VAL A 103 -4.65 -3.66 0.40
N LEU A 104 -5.30 -4.03 1.50
CA LEU A 104 -6.72 -3.69 1.74
C LEU A 104 -6.91 -2.47 2.65
N ALA A 105 -6.03 -2.27 3.63
CA ALA A 105 -6.18 -1.24 4.66
C ALA A 105 -5.34 0.02 4.40
N GLY A 106 -4.27 -0.08 3.60
CA GLY A 106 -3.33 1.01 3.34
C GLY A 106 -2.22 1.10 4.35
#